data_AF-M5SI81-F1
#
_entry.id   AF-M5SI81-F1
#
_cell.length_a   1.000
_cell.length_b   1.000
_cell.length_c   1.000
_cell.angle_alpha   90.00
_cell.angle_beta   90.00
_cell.angle_gamma   90.00
#
_symmetry.space_group_name_H-M   'P 1'
#
loop_
_entity.id
_entity.type
_entity.pdbx_description
1 polymer ?
#
loop_
_entity_poly.entity_id
_entity_poly.type
_entity_poly.pdbx_seq_one_letter_code
_entity_poly.pdbx_strand_id
1 'polypeptide(L)'
;MTRRACLRSLVGSGTGAFVVAGSVLPIGSVFGQEGATNAAGENAAQSQLDASPVAATQIDLTVPQTTRWRLGVNIDTPVTFTSGLATFPVFMDWPEQTVSIKDRTVDGRVGNVAVRELDGARQVVVAIPRLTSGGSIQVELEMEVVRQPIVAPTETDNLIVPARLPREMRAYMGNSPMIDSSHPSIRALSRELAGDAPESDWEKVRQIYDVVRDKVRYQEGPIRDASDALKAGVGDCEDMTSLFVALCRNAGIPARMVWIPGHCYPEFYLEPKDAKPERGELAGNWYPCQAAGTEQFGGMLEARPVLQKGDRFRVPEQRTPVRYVAEFFRCDRQGSKAPRVEFIRKPV
;
A
#
# COMPACT_ATOMS: atom_id res chain seq x y z
N MET A 1 -26.42 37.59 43.27
CA MET A 1 -26.16 36.92 44.56
C MET A 1 -25.36 35.64 44.29
N THR A 2 -24.03 35.71 44.22
CA THR A 2 -23.05 35.28 45.25
C THR A 2 -23.10 33.80 45.67
N ARG A 3 -22.06 33.04 45.28
CA ARG A 3 -21.11 32.22 46.10
C ARG A 3 -20.53 31.10 45.23
N ARG A 4 -19.23 31.13 44.90
CA ARG A 4 -18.02 30.67 45.63
C ARG A 4 -17.66 29.21 45.32
N ALA A 5 -16.37 29.04 45.02
CA ALA A 5 -15.64 27.85 44.64
C ALA A 5 -15.56 26.76 45.72
N CYS A 6 -15.25 25.53 45.29
CA CYS A 6 -14.29 24.69 46.02
C CYS A 6 -13.61 23.67 45.08
N LEU A 7 -12.28 23.71 45.08
CA LEU A 7 -11.36 22.68 44.57
C LEU A 7 -11.50 21.38 45.37
N ARG A 8 -11.27 20.24 44.73
CA ARG A 8 -10.40 19.19 45.29
C ARG A 8 -9.84 18.29 44.18
N SER A 9 -8.51 18.32 44.09
CA SER A 9 -7.65 17.36 43.42
C SER A 9 -7.75 15.99 44.06
N LEU A 10 -7.66 14.93 43.25
CA LEU A 10 -7.03 13.68 43.66
C LEU A 10 -6.21 13.16 42.47
N VAL A 11 -4.90 13.22 42.67
CA VAL A 11 -3.86 12.58 41.87
C VAL A 11 -3.98 11.08 42.11
N GLY A 12 -4.19 10.33 41.04
CA GLY A 12 -4.09 8.87 41.01
C GLY A 12 -3.10 8.48 39.93
N SER A 13 -1.83 8.39 40.32
CA SER A 13 -0.74 7.80 39.55
C SER A 13 -1.05 6.33 39.26
N GLY A 14 -1.21 5.99 37.98
CA GLY A 14 -1.35 4.62 37.50
C GLY A 14 -0.53 4.45 36.24
N THR A 15 0.76 4.15 36.42
CA THR A 15 1.70 3.69 35.39
C THR A 15 1.21 2.34 34.87
N GLY A 16 0.36 2.35 33.85
CA GLY A 16 -0.06 1.16 33.12
C GLY A 16 0.90 0.92 31.96
N ALA A 17 1.93 0.11 32.21
CA ALA A 17 2.80 -0.41 31.16
C ALA A 17 1.97 -1.26 30.19
N PHE A 18 1.70 -0.75 28.99
CA PHE A 18 1.27 -1.59 27.88
C PHE A 18 2.51 -2.36 27.39
N VAL A 19 2.57 -3.64 27.77
CA VAL A 19 3.52 -4.59 27.20
C VAL A 19 3.03 -4.92 25.80
N VAL A 20 3.54 -4.18 24.82
CA VAL A 20 3.53 -4.60 23.41
C VAL A 20 4.56 -5.72 23.31
N ALA A 21 4.13 -6.96 23.51
CA ALA A 21 4.93 -8.14 23.18
C ALA A 21 4.81 -8.41 21.67
N GLY A 22 5.34 -7.49 20.88
CA GLY A 22 5.75 -7.76 19.51
C GLY A 22 7.25 -7.93 19.54
N SER A 23 7.75 -9.08 19.11
CA SER A 23 9.18 -9.33 18.96
C SER A 23 9.75 -8.30 17.98
N VAL A 24 10.27 -7.21 18.53
CA VAL A 24 11.17 -6.30 17.84
C VAL A 24 12.39 -7.16 17.53
N LEU A 25 12.60 -7.52 16.26
CA LEU A 25 13.96 -7.77 15.82
C LEU A 25 14.64 -6.39 15.85
N PRO A 26 15.63 -6.15 16.72
CA PRO A 26 16.41 -4.94 16.61
C PRO A 26 17.26 -5.09 15.34
N ILE A 27 16.85 -4.45 14.25
CA ILE A 27 17.73 -4.22 13.08
C ILE A 27 18.84 -3.21 13.45
N GLY A 28 18.83 -2.68 14.68
CA GLY A 28 19.85 -1.79 15.24
C GLY A 28 21.26 -2.36 15.36
N SER A 29 21.49 -3.65 15.06
CA SER A 29 22.85 -4.23 15.02
C SER A 29 23.43 -4.41 13.61
N VAL A 30 22.71 -4.07 12.53
CA VAL A 30 23.21 -4.27 11.15
C VAL A 30 24.20 -3.17 10.70
N PHE A 31 24.46 -2.17 11.54
CA PHE A 31 25.41 -1.08 11.27
C PHE A 31 26.38 -0.81 12.44
N GLY A 32 26.94 -1.88 13.05
CA GLY A 32 27.98 -1.77 14.08
C GLY A 32 29.37 -2.14 13.55
N GLN A 33 30.35 -1.24 13.70
CA GLN A 33 31.77 -1.52 13.41
C GLN A 33 32.32 -2.66 14.30
N GLU A 34 33.11 -3.55 13.70
CA GLU A 34 33.82 -4.63 14.39
C GLU A 34 34.80 -4.11 15.46
N GLY A 35 34.73 -4.72 16.65
CA GLY A 35 35.72 -4.65 17.71
C GLY A 35 35.75 -5.97 18.48
N ALA A 36 36.92 -6.60 18.55
CA ALA A 36 37.15 -7.97 19.04
C ALA A 36 36.91 -8.19 20.55
N THR A 37 36.43 -9.39 20.94
CA THR A 37 37.12 -10.42 21.78
C THR A 37 36.16 -11.41 22.51
N ASN A 38 36.49 -12.70 22.38
CA ASN A 38 36.44 -13.88 23.27
C ASN A 38 35.23 -14.31 24.16
N ALA A 39 34.87 -15.60 23.92
CA ALA A 39 34.74 -16.74 24.86
C ALA A 39 33.38 -17.12 25.51
N ALA A 40 32.92 -18.32 25.10
CA ALA A 40 32.40 -19.49 25.83
C ALA A 40 31.23 -19.39 26.85
N GLY A 41 30.21 -20.25 26.65
CA GLY A 41 29.23 -20.65 27.67
C GLY A 41 28.08 -21.51 27.10
N GLU A 42 27.95 -22.74 27.59
CA GLU A 42 27.00 -23.80 27.17
C GLU A 42 25.56 -23.64 27.71
N ASN A 43 24.65 -24.36 27.04
CA ASN A 43 23.38 -24.98 27.50
C ASN A 43 22.10 -24.13 27.71
N ALA A 44 21.08 -24.39 26.88
CA ALA A 44 19.87 -25.18 27.23
C ALA A 44 18.56 -24.66 26.60
N ALA A 45 17.71 -25.64 26.22
CA ALA A 45 16.25 -25.61 26.15
C ALA A 45 15.54 -24.90 24.98
N GLN A 46 15.03 -25.75 24.08
CA GLN A 46 13.71 -25.73 23.42
C GLN A 46 12.79 -24.53 23.70
N SER A 47 12.33 -23.90 22.61
CA SER A 47 10.89 -23.65 22.45
C SER A 47 10.55 -23.62 20.96
N GLN A 48 9.73 -24.60 20.55
CA GLN A 48 9.03 -24.60 19.27
C GLN A 48 8.09 -23.39 19.25
N LEU A 49 8.26 -22.50 18.27
CA LEU A 49 7.30 -21.45 17.97
C LEU A 49 6.37 -21.99 16.89
N ASP A 50 5.36 -22.75 17.33
CA ASP A 50 4.13 -22.94 16.57
C ASP A 50 3.41 -21.59 16.51
N ALA A 51 3.49 -20.93 15.36
CA ALA A 51 2.64 -19.80 15.03
C ALA A 51 1.47 -20.33 14.20
N SER A 52 0.31 -20.51 14.84
CA SER A 52 -0.95 -20.73 14.13
C SER A 52 -1.34 -19.46 13.37
N PRO A 53 -1.73 -19.55 12.08
CA PRO A 53 -2.16 -18.40 11.30
C PRO A 53 -3.56 -17.93 11.73
N VAL A 54 -3.73 -16.61 11.76
CA VAL A 54 -5.02 -15.91 11.87
C VAL A 54 -5.90 -16.35 10.70
N ALA A 55 -7.09 -16.86 10.99
CA ALA A 55 -7.99 -17.46 10.00
C ALA A 55 -8.66 -16.38 9.13
N ALA A 56 -7.95 -15.91 8.10
CA ALA A 56 -8.58 -15.37 6.90
C ALA A 56 -9.11 -16.54 6.05
N THR A 57 -10.31 -16.42 5.50
CA THR A 57 -10.85 -17.42 4.55
C THR A 57 -9.90 -17.56 3.37
N GLN A 58 -9.57 -18.79 2.98
CA GLN A 58 -8.50 -19.09 2.03
C GLN A 58 -8.79 -18.49 0.65
N ILE A 59 -7.93 -17.60 0.17
CA ILE A 59 -7.89 -17.18 -1.23
C ILE A 59 -7.26 -18.33 -2.02
N ASP A 60 -7.88 -18.77 -3.10
CA ASP A 60 -7.30 -19.78 -3.97
C ASP A 60 -6.18 -19.16 -4.82
N LEU A 61 -5.01 -19.80 -4.78
CA LEU A 61 -3.77 -19.33 -5.39
C LEU A 61 -3.28 -20.35 -6.43
N THR A 62 -2.80 -19.87 -7.56
CA THR A 62 -2.19 -20.74 -8.61
C THR A 62 -0.68 -20.90 -8.43
N VAL A 63 -0.01 -21.46 -9.45
CA VAL A 63 1.44 -21.71 -9.46
C VAL A 63 2.21 -20.41 -9.17
N PRO A 64 3.08 -20.38 -8.14
CA PRO A 64 3.87 -19.19 -7.82
C PRO A 64 4.81 -18.80 -8.97
N GLN A 65 4.94 -17.50 -9.20
CA GLN A 65 5.91 -16.92 -10.13
C GLN A 65 6.94 -16.12 -9.36
N THR A 66 8.23 -16.43 -9.60
CA THR A 66 9.35 -15.77 -8.94
C THR A 66 9.99 -14.77 -9.90
N THR A 67 10.17 -13.54 -9.45
CA THR A 67 10.90 -12.50 -10.19
C THR A 67 11.94 -11.84 -9.31
N ARG A 68 13.02 -11.35 -9.91
CA ARG A 68 14.03 -10.54 -9.22
C ARG A 68 14.02 -9.13 -9.75
N TRP A 69 14.16 -8.18 -8.84
CA TRP A 69 14.06 -6.77 -9.14
C TRP A 69 15.15 -6.00 -8.42
N ARG A 70 15.70 -5.03 -9.12
CA ARG A 70 16.60 -4.04 -8.56
C ARG A 70 15.82 -2.76 -8.30
N LEU A 71 15.87 -2.27 -7.07
CA LEU A 71 15.24 -1.03 -6.64
C LEU A 71 16.29 -0.14 -5.97
N GLY A 72 16.27 1.16 -6.22
CA GLY A 72 17.29 2.02 -5.62
C GLY A 72 17.29 3.46 -6.10
N VAL A 73 18.33 4.17 -5.68
CA VAL A 73 18.63 5.52 -6.13
C VAL A 73 20.13 5.70 -6.29
N ASN A 74 20.52 6.22 -7.46
CA ASN A 74 21.89 6.63 -7.77
C ASN A 74 21.93 8.13 -7.95
N ILE A 75 22.91 8.78 -7.32
CA ILE A 75 23.01 10.24 -7.27
C ILE A 75 24.43 10.65 -7.61
N ASP A 76 24.59 11.42 -8.69
CA ASP A 76 25.83 12.11 -9.04
C ASP A 76 25.60 13.61 -8.89
N THR A 77 26.54 14.34 -8.28
CA THR A 77 26.36 15.79 -8.10
C THR A 77 27.51 16.64 -8.65
N PRO A 78 27.24 17.66 -9.48
CA PRO A 78 28.24 18.62 -9.92
C PRO A 78 28.44 19.79 -8.92
N VAL A 79 27.74 19.77 -7.78
CA VAL A 79 27.78 20.79 -6.73
C VAL A 79 27.81 20.13 -5.36
N THR A 80 28.29 20.84 -4.34
CA THR A 80 28.07 20.39 -2.96
C THR A 80 26.60 20.60 -2.60
N PHE A 81 25.98 19.63 -1.95
CA PHE A 81 24.66 19.81 -1.32
C PHE A 81 24.64 19.28 0.11
N THR A 82 23.69 19.76 0.89
CA THR A 82 23.38 19.31 2.25
C THR A 82 21.90 18.93 2.37
N SER A 83 21.52 18.37 3.52
CA SER A 83 20.12 18.05 3.83
C SER A 83 19.43 17.19 2.76
N GLY A 84 20.19 16.32 2.10
CA GLY A 84 19.69 15.44 1.06
C GLY A 84 18.76 14.38 1.64
N LEU A 85 17.63 14.16 0.98
CA LEU A 85 16.68 13.12 1.32
C LEU A 85 16.20 12.49 0.01
N ALA A 86 16.47 11.19 -0.15
CA ALA A 86 15.88 10.38 -1.22
C ALA A 86 14.94 9.34 -0.60
N THR A 87 13.79 9.11 -1.21
CA THR A 87 12.90 8.01 -0.84
C THR A 87 12.42 7.28 -2.08
N PHE A 88 12.28 5.96 -2.00
CA PHE A 88 11.69 5.16 -3.07
C PHE A 88 10.88 4.00 -2.49
N PRO A 89 9.75 3.62 -3.11
CA PRO A 89 8.94 2.50 -2.66
C PRO A 89 9.67 1.17 -2.93
N VAL A 90 9.43 0.19 -2.06
CA VAL A 90 9.97 -1.16 -2.18
C VAL A 90 8.86 -2.19 -2.02
N PHE A 91 9.08 -3.40 -2.55
CA PHE A 91 8.12 -4.49 -2.40
C PHE A 91 7.98 -4.92 -0.93
N MET A 92 6.79 -5.38 -0.57
CA MET A 92 6.47 -5.91 0.75
C MET A 92 5.57 -7.14 0.63
N ASP A 93 5.41 -7.85 1.74
CA ASP A 93 4.58 -9.04 1.79
C ASP A 93 3.10 -8.68 1.70
N TRP A 94 2.35 -9.53 1.01
CA TRP A 94 0.90 -9.53 0.89
C TRP A 94 0.41 -10.99 0.99
N PRO A 95 -0.88 -11.26 1.24
CA PRO A 95 -1.38 -12.65 1.30
C PRO A 95 -0.98 -13.53 0.09
N GLU A 96 -0.85 -12.88 -1.05
CA GLU A 96 -0.54 -13.43 -2.37
C GLU A 96 0.92 -13.25 -2.84
N GLN A 97 1.78 -12.66 -2.00
CA GLN A 97 3.13 -12.23 -2.38
C GLN A 97 4.09 -12.31 -1.18
N THR A 98 5.23 -12.96 -1.36
CA THR A 98 6.34 -12.92 -0.40
C THR A 98 7.57 -12.27 -1.00
N VAL A 99 8.34 -11.57 -0.18
CA VAL A 99 9.49 -10.77 -0.60
C VAL A 99 10.72 -11.12 0.23
N SER A 100 11.84 -11.36 -0.43
CA SER A 100 13.15 -11.53 0.23
C SER A 100 14.21 -10.65 -0.40
N ILE A 101 15.09 -10.08 0.43
CA ILE A 101 16.22 -9.28 -0.05
C ILE A 101 17.40 -10.22 -0.33
N LYS A 102 17.91 -10.18 -1.57
CA LYS A 102 19.02 -11.03 -2.03
C LYS A 102 20.36 -10.32 -1.98
N ASP A 103 20.37 -9.03 -2.29
CA ASP A 103 21.57 -8.21 -2.26
C ASP A 103 21.25 -6.78 -1.83
N ARG A 104 22.26 -6.09 -1.30
CA ARG A 104 22.17 -4.70 -0.86
C ARG A 104 23.47 -3.99 -1.19
N THR A 105 23.36 -2.85 -1.87
CA THR A 105 24.50 -1.97 -2.18
C THR A 105 24.28 -0.62 -1.52
N VAL A 106 25.28 -0.13 -0.79
CA VAL A 106 25.31 1.21 -0.21
C VAL A 106 26.72 1.77 -0.40
N ASP A 107 26.92 2.44 -1.52
CA ASP A 107 28.20 3.04 -1.88
C ASP A 107 28.12 4.57 -1.77
N GLY A 108 29.21 5.17 -1.29
CA GLY A 108 29.29 6.60 -1.01
C GLY A 108 28.86 6.98 0.42
N ARG A 109 29.02 8.26 0.77
CA ARG A 109 28.79 8.74 2.14
C ARG A 109 27.33 9.11 2.37
N VAL A 110 26.54 8.14 2.82
CA VAL A 110 25.18 8.35 3.34
C VAL A 110 25.19 8.53 4.86
N GLY A 111 24.21 9.25 5.39
CA GLY A 111 24.04 9.42 6.84
C GLY A 111 23.22 8.30 7.46
N ASN A 112 22.10 7.93 6.82
CA ASN A 112 21.25 6.83 7.26
C ASN A 112 20.47 6.25 6.08
N VAL A 113 20.20 4.94 6.13
CA VAL A 113 19.27 4.24 5.24
C VAL A 113 18.28 3.50 6.13
N ALA A 114 17.02 3.92 6.10
CA ALA A 114 15.96 3.37 6.94
C ALA A 114 14.77 2.88 6.11
N VAL A 115 14.05 1.90 6.63
CA VAL A 115 12.76 1.48 6.08
C VAL A 115 11.65 2.24 6.81
N ARG A 116 10.69 2.76 6.04
CA ARG A 116 9.49 3.40 6.54
C ARG A 116 8.27 2.61 6.08
N GLU A 117 7.50 2.14 7.05
CA GLU A 117 6.19 1.53 6.80
C GLU A 117 5.13 2.62 6.70
N LEU A 118 4.28 2.50 5.68
CA LEU A 118 3.08 3.30 5.48
C LEU A 118 1.88 2.34 5.44
N ASP A 119 0.68 2.88 5.62
CA ASP A 119 -0.54 2.09 5.44
C ASP A 119 -0.67 1.69 3.97
N GLY A 120 -0.34 0.44 3.66
CA GLY A 120 -0.41 -0.13 2.33
C GLY A 120 0.82 0.08 1.43
N ALA A 121 1.93 0.61 1.95
CA ALA A 121 3.17 0.77 1.18
C ALA A 121 4.41 0.74 2.09
N ARG A 122 5.57 0.42 1.50
CA ARG A 122 6.86 0.47 2.19
C ARG A 122 7.84 1.31 1.39
N GLN A 123 8.61 2.17 2.07
CA GLN A 123 9.65 2.99 1.44
C GLN A 123 11.02 2.74 2.08
N VAL A 124 12.07 2.88 1.28
CA VAL A 124 13.42 3.16 1.77
C VAL A 124 13.62 4.67 1.83
N VAL A 125 14.26 5.13 2.89
CA VAL A 125 14.57 6.54 3.17
C VAL A 125 16.08 6.67 3.32
N VAL A 126 16.71 7.39 2.40
CA VAL A 126 18.15 7.67 2.37
C VAL A 126 18.39 9.12 2.80
N ALA A 127 18.96 9.30 3.98
CA ALA A 127 19.40 10.59 4.47
C ALA A 127 20.86 10.85 4.07
N ILE A 128 21.11 12.00 3.44
CA ILE A 128 22.42 12.38 2.89
C ILE A 128 22.80 13.74 3.50
N PRO A 129 23.50 13.75 4.66
CA PRO A 129 23.82 14.98 5.37
C PRO A 129 24.60 15.98 4.50
N ARG A 130 25.53 15.46 3.70
CA ARG A 130 26.34 16.23 2.75
C ARG A 130 26.92 15.33 1.67
N LEU A 131 26.86 15.80 0.41
CA LEU A 131 27.61 15.23 -0.71
C LEU A 131 28.41 16.36 -1.37
N THR A 132 29.72 16.17 -1.55
CA THR A 132 30.60 17.18 -2.18
C THR A 132 30.48 17.17 -3.69
N SER A 133 30.83 18.27 -4.33
CA SER A 133 30.94 18.35 -5.80
C SER A 133 31.81 17.22 -6.36
N GLY A 134 31.33 16.56 -7.42
CA GLY A 134 31.96 15.39 -8.03
C GLY A 134 31.71 14.08 -7.27
N GLY A 135 30.97 14.11 -6.15
CA GLY A 135 30.62 12.93 -5.39
C GLY A 135 29.47 12.14 -6.02
N SER A 136 29.48 10.83 -5.76
CA SER A 136 28.43 9.90 -6.14
C SER A 136 27.96 9.08 -4.94
N ILE A 137 26.70 8.63 -4.99
CA ILE A 137 26.09 7.70 -4.05
C ILE A 137 25.28 6.68 -4.84
N GLN A 138 25.34 5.41 -4.44
CA GLN A 138 24.50 4.33 -4.96
C GLN A 138 23.86 3.60 -3.78
N VAL A 139 22.54 3.58 -3.73
CA VAL A 139 21.78 2.80 -2.74
C VAL A 139 20.79 1.93 -3.48
N GLU A 140 21.07 0.63 -3.54
CA GLU A 140 20.29 -0.36 -4.29
C GLU A 140 19.98 -1.60 -3.45
N LEU A 141 18.85 -2.23 -3.76
CA LEU A 141 18.39 -3.49 -3.20
C LEU A 141 18.04 -4.42 -4.36
N GLU A 142 18.54 -5.65 -4.32
CA GLU A 142 18.00 -6.73 -5.13
C GLU A 142 16.96 -7.49 -4.28
N MET A 143 15.72 -7.53 -4.76
CA MET A 143 14.62 -8.20 -4.09
C MET A 143 14.10 -9.32 -4.99
N GLU A 144 13.94 -10.50 -4.42
CA GLU A 144 13.17 -11.59 -5.02
C GLU A 144 11.74 -11.52 -4.52
N VAL A 145 10.80 -11.56 -5.45
CA VAL A 145 9.37 -11.53 -5.19
C VAL A 145 8.75 -12.80 -5.72
N VAL A 146 8.10 -13.56 -4.84
CA VAL A 146 7.28 -14.71 -5.21
C VAL A 146 5.84 -14.26 -5.19
N ARG A 147 5.19 -14.20 -6.35
CA ARG A 147 3.80 -13.77 -6.53
C ARG A 147 2.94 -14.97 -6.91
N GLN A 148 1.84 -15.16 -6.20
CA GLN A 148 0.85 -16.19 -6.51
C GLN A 148 -0.40 -15.56 -7.11
N PRO A 149 -0.76 -15.84 -8.36
CA PRO A 149 -1.97 -15.30 -8.96
C PRO A 149 -3.23 -15.74 -8.21
N ILE A 150 -4.22 -14.85 -8.13
CA ILE A 150 -5.46 -15.04 -7.38
C ILE A 150 -6.51 -15.67 -8.30
N VAL A 151 -7.12 -16.77 -7.88
CA VAL A 151 -8.23 -17.42 -8.59
C VAL A 151 -9.54 -16.82 -8.14
N ALA A 152 -10.46 -16.61 -9.09
CA ALA A 152 -11.81 -16.17 -8.76
C ALA A 152 -12.57 -17.27 -7.99
N PRO A 153 -13.30 -16.92 -6.93
CA PRO A 153 -14.12 -17.89 -6.21
C PRO A 153 -15.21 -18.46 -7.11
N THR A 154 -15.49 -19.76 -6.97
CA THR A 154 -16.59 -20.44 -7.67
C THR A 154 -17.92 -20.33 -6.95
N GLU A 155 -17.89 -20.19 -5.62
CA GLU A 155 -19.07 -20.02 -4.76
C GLU A 155 -19.10 -18.59 -4.24
N THR A 156 -20.15 -17.84 -4.56
CA THR A 156 -20.23 -16.39 -4.26
C THR A 156 -21.50 -15.97 -3.52
N ASP A 157 -22.49 -16.87 -3.44
CA ASP A 157 -23.81 -16.62 -2.83
C ASP A 157 -23.74 -16.24 -1.34
N ASN A 158 -22.67 -16.65 -0.65
CA ASN A 158 -22.44 -16.33 0.75
C ASN A 158 -21.54 -15.11 0.98
N LEU A 159 -21.02 -14.47 -0.08
CA LEU A 159 -20.17 -13.29 0.04
C LEU A 159 -21.03 -12.04 0.13
N ILE A 160 -20.86 -11.31 1.23
CA ILE A 160 -21.64 -10.11 1.54
C ILE A 160 -20.73 -8.90 1.77
N VAL A 161 -21.30 -7.71 1.56
CA VAL A 161 -20.70 -6.46 2.01
C VAL A 161 -20.81 -6.41 3.53
N PRO A 162 -19.70 -6.17 4.25
CA PRO A 162 -19.71 -6.12 5.71
C PRO A 162 -20.66 -5.03 6.23
N ALA A 163 -21.60 -5.41 7.10
CA ALA A 163 -22.54 -4.46 7.72
C ALA A 163 -21.83 -3.47 8.66
N ARG A 164 -20.67 -3.85 9.21
CA ARG A 164 -19.84 -3.01 10.08
C ARG A 164 -18.38 -3.15 9.71
N LEU A 165 -17.76 -2.01 9.38
CA LEU A 165 -16.34 -1.95 9.08
C LEU A 165 -15.54 -1.52 10.30
N PRO A 166 -14.39 -2.16 10.55
CA PRO A 166 -13.47 -1.67 11.56
C PRO A 166 -12.83 -0.34 11.11
N ARG A 167 -12.16 0.34 12.04
CA ARG A 167 -11.78 1.75 11.84
C ARG A 167 -10.78 1.93 10.70
N GLU A 168 -9.86 1.01 10.57
CA GLU A 168 -8.82 0.91 9.55
C GLU A 168 -9.40 0.79 8.14
N MET A 169 -10.52 0.08 7.97
CA MET A 169 -11.17 -0.07 6.67
C MET A 169 -11.91 1.19 6.21
N ARG A 170 -12.15 2.17 7.10
CA ARG A 170 -12.83 3.41 6.72
C ARG A 170 -12.04 4.24 5.70
N ALA A 171 -10.72 4.05 5.61
CA ALA A 171 -9.90 4.67 4.58
C ALA A 171 -10.36 4.27 3.15
N TYR A 172 -10.98 3.10 3.01
CA TYR A 172 -11.43 2.51 1.75
C TYR A 172 -12.90 2.76 1.42
N MET A 173 -13.53 3.75 2.07
CA MET A 173 -14.98 4.02 1.97
C MET A 173 -15.35 5.44 1.53
N GLY A 174 -14.36 6.30 1.26
CA GLY A 174 -14.61 7.71 0.93
C GLY A 174 -13.67 8.26 -0.13
N ASN A 175 -13.71 9.59 -0.29
CA ASN A 175 -12.88 10.25 -1.29
C ASN A 175 -11.39 10.14 -0.96
N SER A 176 -10.60 10.02 -2.02
CA SER A 176 -9.14 10.10 -2.02
C SER A 176 -8.68 10.86 -3.27
N PRO A 177 -7.39 11.22 -3.41
CA PRO A 177 -6.95 11.96 -4.60
C PRO A 177 -7.32 11.19 -5.87
N MET A 178 -8.01 11.86 -6.81
CA MET A 178 -8.54 11.29 -8.05
C MET A 178 -9.71 10.31 -7.92
N ILE A 179 -10.19 10.05 -6.69
CA ILE A 179 -11.36 9.21 -6.42
C ILE A 179 -12.38 10.06 -5.65
N ASP A 180 -13.27 10.71 -6.39
CA ASP A 180 -14.31 11.59 -5.87
C ASP A 180 -15.66 10.87 -5.72
N SER A 181 -15.68 9.81 -4.90
CA SER A 181 -16.85 8.95 -4.64
C SER A 181 -18.14 9.70 -4.29
N SER A 182 -18.06 10.89 -3.68
CA SER A 182 -19.23 11.70 -3.32
C SER A 182 -19.75 12.62 -4.45
N HIS A 183 -19.11 12.64 -5.61
CA HIS A 183 -19.45 13.55 -6.71
C HIS A 183 -20.87 13.26 -7.26
N PRO A 184 -21.67 14.28 -7.65
CA PRO A 184 -23.05 14.09 -8.10
C PRO A 184 -23.22 13.07 -9.23
N SER A 185 -22.31 13.03 -10.22
CA SER A 185 -22.38 12.06 -11.32
C SER A 185 -22.15 10.61 -10.86
N ILE A 186 -21.20 10.40 -9.95
CA ILE A 186 -20.95 9.08 -9.33
C ILE A 186 -22.17 8.63 -8.53
N ARG A 187 -22.76 9.53 -7.74
CA ARG A 187 -23.99 9.25 -6.98
C ARG A 187 -25.18 8.94 -7.89
N ALA A 188 -25.31 9.64 -9.01
CA ALA A 188 -26.38 9.40 -9.98
C ALA A 188 -26.26 8.01 -10.58
N LEU A 189 -25.07 7.65 -11.08
CA LEU A 189 -24.82 6.34 -11.66
C LEU A 189 -24.95 5.21 -10.61
N SER A 190 -24.45 5.41 -9.39
CA SER A 190 -24.59 4.41 -8.34
C SER A 190 -26.06 4.15 -7.96
N ARG A 191 -26.94 5.16 -8.03
CA ARG A 191 -28.39 4.98 -7.81
C ARG A 191 -29.08 4.30 -8.98
N GLU A 192 -28.68 4.58 -10.21
CA GLU A 192 -29.16 3.90 -11.42
C GLU A 192 -28.90 2.40 -11.29
N LEU A 193 -27.65 2.02 -10.99
CA LEU A 193 -27.24 0.63 -10.76
C LEU A 193 -28.00 -0.04 -9.61
N ALA A 194 -28.29 0.69 -8.52
CA ALA A 194 -29.06 0.15 -7.41
C ALA A 194 -30.53 -0.12 -7.73
N GLY A 195 -31.07 0.51 -8.79
CA GLY A 195 -32.45 0.30 -9.25
C GLY A 195 -32.69 -1.08 -9.86
N ASP A 196 -31.65 -1.71 -10.39
CA ASP A 196 -31.70 -3.03 -11.03
C ASP A 196 -31.71 -4.20 -10.04
N ALA A 197 -31.68 -3.91 -8.73
CA ALA A 197 -31.84 -4.86 -7.62
C ALA A 197 -31.08 -6.20 -7.79
N PRO A 198 -29.73 -6.19 -7.68
CA PRO A 198 -28.91 -7.41 -7.84
C PRO A 198 -29.30 -8.50 -6.82
N GLU A 199 -29.16 -9.77 -7.21
CA GLU A 199 -29.55 -10.92 -6.38
C GLU A 199 -28.54 -11.17 -5.25
N SER A 200 -27.29 -10.73 -5.43
CA SER A 200 -26.22 -10.82 -4.43
C SER A 200 -25.28 -9.60 -4.41
N ASP A 201 -24.50 -9.46 -3.33
CA ASP A 201 -23.46 -8.43 -3.24
C ASP A 201 -22.31 -8.66 -4.24
N TRP A 202 -22.03 -9.92 -4.62
CA TRP A 202 -21.09 -10.24 -5.68
C TRP A 202 -21.58 -9.69 -7.03
N GLU A 203 -22.84 -9.95 -7.39
CA GLU A 203 -23.46 -9.44 -8.60
C GLU A 203 -23.53 -7.91 -8.61
N LYS A 204 -23.81 -7.29 -7.46
CA LYS A 204 -23.78 -5.84 -7.31
C LYS A 204 -22.43 -5.25 -7.70
N VAL A 205 -21.33 -5.86 -7.24
CA VAL A 205 -19.97 -5.42 -7.62
C VAL A 205 -19.70 -5.72 -9.10
N ARG A 206 -20.17 -6.87 -9.60
CA ARG A 206 -20.04 -7.25 -11.01
C ARG A 206 -20.74 -6.26 -11.95
N GLN A 207 -21.94 -5.80 -11.61
CA GLN A 207 -22.66 -4.76 -12.36
C GLN A 207 -21.87 -3.45 -12.41
N ILE A 208 -21.26 -3.03 -11.29
CA ILE A 208 -20.37 -1.85 -11.26
C ILE A 208 -19.18 -2.07 -12.22
N TYR A 209 -18.54 -3.24 -12.15
CA TYR A 209 -17.42 -3.60 -13.01
C TYR A 209 -17.77 -3.51 -14.50
N ASP A 210 -18.87 -4.14 -14.90
CA ASP A 210 -19.33 -4.17 -16.29
C ASP A 210 -19.66 -2.75 -16.78
N VAL A 211 -20.39 -1.96 -15.99
CA VAL A 211 -20.75 -0.59 -16.37
C VAL A 211 -19.56 0.35 -16.50
N VAL A 212 -18.50 0.18 -15.69
CA VAL A 212 -17.26 0.95 -15.87
C VAL A 212 -16.62 0.65 -17.21
N ARG A 213 -16.53 -0.64 -17.57
CA ARG A 213 -15.92 -1.08 -18.82
C ARG A 213 -16.74 -0.69 -20.05
N ASP A 214 -18.06 -0.63 -19.91
CA ASP A 214 -18.97 -0.20 -20.97
C ASP A 214 -18.96 1.32 -21.17
N LYS A 215 -18.95 2.10 -20.08
CA LYS A 215 -19.02 3.57 -20.15
C LYS A 215 -17.69 4.23 -20.43
N VAL A 216 -16.56 3.59 -20.12
CA VAL A 216 -15.22 4.18 -20.27
C VAL A 216 -14.36 3.32 -21.19
N ARG A 217 -14.07 3.82 -22.37
CA ARG A 217 -13.15 3.17 -23.31
C ARG A 217 -11.70 3.48 -22.94
N TYR A 218 -10.85 2.46 -22.93
CA TYR A 218 -9.43 2.64 -22.67
C TYR A 218 -8.78 3.61 -23.68
N GLN A 219 -8.13 4.64 -23.17
CA GLN A 219 -7.32 5.59 -23.92
C GLN A 219 -6.27 6.19 -22.97
N GLU A 220 -5.00 6.02 -23.32
CA GLU A 220 -3.91 6.68 -22.59
C GLU A 220 -4.05 8.20 -22.63
N GLY A 221 -3.77 8.85 -21.50
CA GLY A 221 -3.90 10.29 -21.37
C GLY A 221 -3.52 10.78 -19.97
N PRO A 222 -3.70 12.08 -19.70
CA PRO A 222 -3.54 12.60 -18.35
C PRO A 222 -4.59 11.99 -17.42
N ILE A 223 -4.17 11.70 -16.20
CA ILE A 223 -5.03 11.12 -15.17
C ILE A 223 -6.09 12.13 -14.72
N ARG A 224 -7.32 11.66 -14.55
CA ARG A 224 -8.52 12.45 -14.23
C ARG A 224 -9.13 12.02 -12.90
N ASP A 225 -9.94 12.91 -12.33
CA ASP A 225 -10.86 12.49 -11.27
C ASP A 225 -11.84 11.45 -11.84
N ALA A 226 -12.28 10.50 -11.00
CA ALA A 226 -13.21 9.45 -11.40
C ALA A 226 -14.48 10.00 -12.09
N SER A 227 -15.04 11.10 -11.59
CA SER A 227 -16.21 11.74 -12.20
C SER A 227 -15.94 12.33 -13.59
N ASP A 228 -14.72 12.84 -13.83
CA ASP A 228 -14.30 13.39 -15.12
C ASP A 228 -14.06 12.28 -16.14
N ALA A 229 -13.46 11.16 -15.72
CA ALA A 229 -13.33 9.97 -16.57
C ALA A 229 -14.71 9.43 -17.00
N LEU A 230 -15.66 9.35 -16.06
CA LEU A 230 -17.04 8.96 -16.35
C LEU A 230 -17.70 9.91 -17.36
N LYS A 231 -17.50 11.22 -17.20
CA LYS A 231 -18.06 12.22 -18.11
C LYS A 231 -17.43 12.17 -19.50
N ALA A 232 -16.12 11.95 -19.57
CA ALA A 232 -15.37 11.90 -20.83
C ALA A 232 -15.66 10.61 -21.62
N GLY A 233 -16.01 9.51 -20.93
CA GLY A 233 -16.23 8.20 -21.54
C GLY A 233 -14.94 7.55 -22.07
N VAL A 234 -13.78 8.12 -21.71
CA VAL A 234 -12.45 7.63 -22.05
C VAL A 234 -11.52 7.84 -20.86
N GLY A 235 -10.58 6.92 -20.67
CA GLY A 235 -9.61 7.00 -19.58
C GLY A 235 -8.56 5.90 -19.68
N ASP A 236 -7.46 6.09 -18.96
CA ASP A 236 -6.41 5.07 -18.87
C ASP A 236 -6.71 4.03 -17.77
N CYS A 237 -5.73 3.19 -17.43
CA CYS A 237 -5.90 2.18 -16.40
C CYS A 237 -6.18 2.78 -15.01
N GLU A 238 -5.60 3.93 -14.69
CA GLU A 238 -5.79 4.61 -13.42
C GLU A 238 -7.17 5.25 -13.34
N ASP A 239 -7.64 5.88 -14.42
CA ASP A 239 -8.96 6.50 -14.53
C ASP A 239 -10.07 5.45 -14.33
N MET A 240 -10.00 4.34 -15.07
CA MET A 240 -10.98 3.26 -14.99
C MET A 240 -10.99 2.59 -13.60
N THR A 241 -9.80 2.37 -13.03
CA THR A 241 -9.66 1.85 -11.66
C THR A 241 -10.26 2.82 -10.63
N SER A 242 -9.99 4.12 -10.78
CA SER A 242 -10.50 5.17 -9.88
C SER A 242 -12.03 5.25 -9.94
N LEU A 243 -12.61 5.15 -11.14
CA LEU A 243 -14.07 5.13 -11.32
C LEU A 243 -14.72 3.90 -10.68
N PHE A 244 -14.15 2.71 -10.87
CA PHE A 244 -14.63 1.51 -10.21
C PHE A 244 -14.61 1.65 -8.68
N VAL A 245 -13.48 2.07 -8.12
CA VAL A 245 -13.35 2.28 -6.67
C VAL A 245 -14.34 3.36 -6.20
N ALA A 246 -14.53 4.44 -6.95
CA ALA A 246 -15.47 5.51 -6.61
C ALA A 246 -16.91 5.01 -6.51
N LEU A 247 -17.36 4.19 -7.47
CA LEU A 247 -18.70 3.60 -7.50
C LEU A 247 -18.89 2.57 -6.39
N CYS A 248 -17.93 1.67 -6.18
CA CYS A 248 -17.97 0.70 -5.07
C CYS A 248 -18.13 1.41 -3.73
N ARG A 249 -17.29 2.42 -3.45
CA ARG A 249 -17.37 3.21 -2.21
C ARG A 249 -18.71 3.93 -2.06
N ASN A 250 -19.25 4.48 -3.14
CA ASN A 250 -20.56 5.13 -3.11
C ASN A 250 -21.69 4.14 -2.78
N ALA A 251 -21.58 2.92 -3.30
CA ALA A 251 -22.51 1.82 -3.09
C ALA A 251 -22.31 1.07 -1.76
N GLY A 252 -21.41 1.56 -0.89
CA GLY A 252 -21.15 0.99 0.43
C GLY A 252 -20.17 -0.18 0.46
N ILE A 253 -19.48 -0.47 -0.66
CA ILE A 253 -18.50 -1.55 -0.79
C ILE A 253 -17.09 -0.99 -0.54
N PRO A 254 -16.30 -1.55 0.40
CA PRO A 254 -14.91 -1.15 0.55
C PRO A 254 -14.11 -1.53 -0.70
N ALA A 255 -13.41 -0.56 -1.27
CA ALA A 255 -12.61 -0.76 -2.46
C ALA A 255 -11.31 0.05 -2.38
N ARG A 256 -10.23 -0.46 -2.98
CA ARG A 256 -8.91 0.18 -3.00
C ARG A 256 -8.19 -0.07 -4.31
N MET A 257 -7.15 0.70 -4.58
CA MET A 257 -6.24 0.46 -5.70
C MET A 257 -5.12 -0.51 -5.33
N VAL A 258 -4.66 -1.30 -6.29
CA VAL A 258 -3.44 -2.10 -6.22
C VAL A 258 -2.51 -1.61 -7.30
N TRP A 259 -1.26 -1.32 -6.92
CA TRP A 259 -0.27 -0.77 -7.83
C TRP A 259 0.83 -1.78 -8.09
N ILE A 260 1.08 -2.01 -9.37
CA ILE A 260 2.17 -2.83 -9.88
C ILE A 260 3.02 -1.96 -10.84
N PRO A 261 4.23 -2.40 -11.22
CA PRO A 261 5.03 -1.66 -12.19
C PRO A 261 4.27 -1.39 -13.50
N GLY A 262 4.02 -0.11 -13.79
CA GLY A 262 3.41 0.38 -15.03
C GLY A 262 1.91 0.09 -15.18
N HIS A 263 1.20 -0.31 -14.12
CA HIS A 263 -0.24 -0.56 -14.17
C HIS A 263 -0.88 -0.50 -12.78
N CYS A 264 -2.20 -0.34 -12.72
CA CYS A 264 -2.96 -0.53 -11.49
C CYS A 264 -4.30 -1.21 -11.76
N TYR A 265 -4.87 -1.80 -10.73
CA TYR A 265 -6.19 -2.42 -10.78
C TYR A 265 -6.92 -2.28 -9.43
N PRO A 266 -8.25 -2.32 -9.41
CA PRO A 266 -9.01 -2.28 -8.17
C PRO A 266 -9.08 -3.63 -7.45
N GLU A 267 -9.20 -3.56 -6.13
CA GLU A 267 -9.71 -4.62 -5.27
C GLU A 267 -10.99 -4.12 -4.56
N PHE A 268 -11.92 -5.04 -4.32
CA PHE A 268 -13.10 -4.83 -3.47
C PHE A 268 -13.14 -5.88 -2.36
N TYR A 269 -13.72 -5.53 -1.21
CA TYR A 269 -13.78 -6.41 -0.05
C TYR A 269 -15.18 -6.97 0.17
N LEU A 270 -15.28 -8.28 0.32
CA LEU A 270 -16.48 -8.98 0.78
C LEU A 270 -16.11 -10.00 1.86
N GLU A 271 -17.06 -10.36 2.70
CA GLU A 271 -16.88 -11.37 3.75
C GLU A 271 -17.94 -12.47 3.69
N PRO A 272 -17.65 -13.69 4.18
CA PRO A 272 -18.67 -14.72 4.30
C PRO A 272 -19.80 -14.28 5.24
N LYS A 273 -21.06 -14.54 4.87
CA LYS A 273 -22.25 -14.17 5.62
C LYS A 273 -22.28 -14.68 7.07
N ASP A 274 -21.73 -15.87 7.29
CA ASP A 274 -21.69 -16.51 8.62
C ASP A 274 -20.46 -16.14 9.43
N ALA A 275 -19.63 -15.22 8.93
CA ALA A 275 -18.46 -14.73 9.62
C ALA A 275 -18.81 -14.08 10.96
N LYS A 276 -18.03 -14.41 11.99
CA LYS A 276 -18.10 -13.79 13.31
C LYS A 276 -16.70 -13.31 13.71
N PRO A 277 -16.16 -12.27 13.03
CA PRO A 277 -14.83 -11.78 13.34
C PRO A 277 -14.77 -11.29 14.78
N GLU A 278 -13.62 -11.48 15.42
CA GLU A 278 -13.35 -10.80 16.68
C GLU A 278 -13.27 -9.28 16.46
N ARG A 279 -13.35 -8.52 17.55
CA ARG A 279 -13.39 -7.06 17.47
C ARG A 279 -12.07 -6.52 16.89
N GLY A 280 -12.13 -6.02 15.65
CA GLY A 280 -10.97 -5.46 14.95
C GLY A 280 -10.35 -6.42 13.95
N GLU A 281 -10.97 -7.57 13.69
CA GLU A 281 -10.54 -8.50 12.65
C GLU A 281 -11.40 -8.36 11.39
N LEU A 282 -10.80 -8.72 10.26
CA LEU A 282 -11.47 -8.87 8.98
C LEU A 282 -11.70 -10.36 8.74
N ALA A 283 -12.94 -10.77 8.51
CA ALA A 283 -13.27 -12.16 8.20
C ALA A 283 -13.37 -12.45 6.69
N GLY A 284 -13.21 -11.42 5.86
CA GLY A 284 -13.37 -11.48 4.42
C GLY A 284 -12.07 -11.32 3.66
N ASN A 285 -12.21 -11.20 2.35
CA ASN A 285 -11.10 -11.14 1.41
C ASN A 285 -11.21 -9.94 0.49
N TRP A 286 -10.05 -9.50 0.01
CA TRP A 286 -9.95 -8.55 -1.08
C TRP A 286 -9.92 -9.30 -2.40
N TYR A 287 -10.90 -9.02 -3.25
CA TYR A 287 -11.05 -9.61 -4.58
C TYR A 287 -10.61 -8.61 -5.63
N PRO A 288 -9.61 -8.95 -6.47
CA PRO A 288 -9.16 -8.07 -7.54
C PRO A 288 -10.09 -8.15 -8.75
N CYS A 289 -10.10 -7.11 -9.57
CA CYS A 289 -10.65 -7.18 -10.91
C CYS A 289 -9.87 -6.26 -11.86
N GLN A 290 -9.84 -6.60 -13.15
CA GLN A 290 -9.08 -5.88 -14.16
C GLN A 290 -9.96 -4.85 -14.86
N ALA A 291 -9.95 -3.61 -14.38
CA ALA A 291 -10.80 -2.54 -14.92
C ALA A 291 -10.44 -2.20 -16.38
N ALA A 292 -9.16 -2.24 -16.75
CA ALA A 292 -8.67 -1.94 -18.10
C ALA A 292 -7.91 -3.14 -18.70
N GLY A 293 -8.19 -3.48 -19.97
CA GLY A 293 -7.57 -4.61 -20.66
C GLY A 293 -8.42 -5.89 -20.60
N THR A 294 -7.77 -7.06 -20.65
CA THR A 294 -8.44 -8.37 -20.64
C THR A 294 -9.29 -8.54 -19.40
N GLU A 295 -10.55 -8.94 -19.59
CA GLU A 295 -11.50 -9.10 -18.50
C GLU A 295 -11.04 -10.13 -17.48
N GLN A 296 -11.00 -9.73 -16.21
CA GLN A 296 -10.78 -10.60 -15.05
C GLN A 296 -11.57 -10.02 -13.88
N PHE A 297 -12.42 -10.83 -13.24
CA PHE A 297 -13.25 -10.38 -12.12
C PHE A 297 -13.20 -11.40 -10.99
N GLY A 298 -12.92 -10.93 -9.78
CA GLY A 298 -12.77 -11.81 -8.61
C GLY A 298 -11.41 -12.51 -8.52
N GLY A 299 -10.63 -12.49 -9.60
CA GLY A 299 -9.32 -13.11 -9.73
C GLY A 299 -8.37 -12.25 -10.55
N MET A 300 -7.08 -12.56 -10.47
CA MET A 300 -6.02 -11.82 -11.15
C MET A 300 -4.86 -12.75 -11.49
N LEU A 301 -4.66 -12.98 -12.79
CA LEU A 301 -3.55 -13.73 -13.38
C LEU A 301 -2.26 -12.91 -13.49
N GLU A 302 -2.34 -11.61 -13.26
CA GLU A 302 -1.19 -10.72 -13.27
C GLU A 302 -0.20 -11.09 -12.16
N ALA A 303 1.06 -11.30 -12.55
CA ALA A 303 2.12 -11.75 -11.65
C ALA A 303 3.24 -10.73 -11.46
N ARG A 304 3.15 -9.57 -12.11
CA ARG A 304 3.99 -8.42 -11.74
C ARG A 304 3.84 -8.14 -10.25
N PRO A 305 4.94 -7.79 -9.56
CA PRO A 305 4.95 -7.65 -8.12
C PRO A 305 4.09 -6.44 -7.68
N VAL A 306 3.32 -6.65 -6.61
CA VAL A 306 2.56 -5.58 -5.95
C VAL A 306 3.51 -4.71 -5.15
N LEU A 307 3.52 -3.43 -5.50
CA LEU A 307 4.35 -2.42 -4.87
C LEU A 307 3.63 -1.77 -3.68
N GLN A 308 2.35 -1.48 -3.83
CA GLN A 308 1.53 -0.84 -2.81
C GLN A 308 0.05 -1.14 -3.03
N LYS A 309 -0.73 -1.16 -1.95
CA LYS A 309 -2.20 -1.26 -1.98
C LYS A 309 -2.79 -0.06 -1.24
N GLY A 310 -3.83 0.55 -1.79
CA GLY A 310 -4.40 1.79 -1.31
C GLY A 310 -4.24 2.95 -2.29
N ASP A 311 -4.91 4.04 -1.99
CA ASP A 311 -5.04 5.22 -2.87
C ASP A 311 -5.04 6.53 -2.06
N ARG A 312 -4.62 6.47 -0.80
CA ARG A 312 -4.54 7.64 0.08
C ARG A 312 -3.41 7.50 1.08
N PHE A 313 -2.22 7.91 0.68
CA PHE A 313 -1.02 7.83 1.51
C PHE A 313 -0.68 9.19 2.11
N ARG A 314 -0.29 9.18 3.38
CA ARG A 314 0.31 10.35 4.04
C ARG A 314 1.81 10.16 4.09
N VAL A 315 2.55 10.98 3.37
CA VAL A 315 4.01 10.98 3.36
C VAL A 315 4.54 12.29 3.96
N PRO A 316 5.57 12.27 4.82
CA PRO A 316 6.17 13.47 5.41
C PRO A 316 6.62 14.53 4.41
N GLU A 317 6.96 14.11 3.20
CA GLU A 317 7.49 14.95 2.13
C GLU A 317 6.40 15.80 1.44
N GLN A 318 5.11 15.51 1.67
CA GLN A 318 3.98 16.17 1.02
C GLN A 318 2.98 16.71 2.06
N ARG A 319 2.46 17.91 1.82
CA ARG A 319 1.46 18.53 2.73
C ARG A 319 0.09 17.87 2.64
N THR A 320 -0.28 17.42 1.43
CA THR A 320 -1.55 16.76 1.14
C THR A 320 -1.32 15.27 0.94
N PRO A 321 -2.31 14.42 1.28
CA PRO A 321 -2.25 13.01 0.93
C PRO A 321 -2.05 12.81 -0.58
N VAL A 322 -1.29 11.77 -0.94
CA VAL A 322 -1.02 11.38 -2.32
C VAL A 322 -1.76 10.09 -2.66
N ARG A 323 -2.13 9.89 -3.92
CA ARG A 323 -2.71 8.62 -4.39
C ARG A 323 -1.68 7.51 -4.53
N TYR A 324 -0.42 7.87 -4.74
CA TYR A 324 0.67 6.96 -5.05
C TYR A 324 1.94 7.40 -4.32
N VAL A 325 2.64 6.44 -3.71
CA VAL A 325 3.91 6.69 -3.00
C VAL A 325 5.04 6.67 -4.02
N ALA A 326 5.28 7.82 -4.64
CA ALA A 326 6.31 7.97 -5.65
C ALA A 326 7.72 8.05 -5.05
N GLU A 327 8.71 7.85 -5.92
CA GLU A 327 10.07 8.26 -5.67
C GLU A 327 10.17 9.77 -5.43
N PHE A 328 11.07 10.17 -4.54
CA PHE A 328 11.21 11.56 -4.14
C PHE A 328 12.66 11.89 -3.82
N PHE A 329 13.11 13.07 -4.25
CA PHE A 329 14.41 13.61 -3.89
C PHE A 329 14.33 15.11 -3.60
N ARG A 330 15.03 15.54 -2.54
CA ARG A 330 15.31 16.96 -2.27
C ARG A 330 16.71 17.12 -1.68
N CYS A 331 17.28 18.30 -1.85
CA CYS A 331 18.53 18.72 -1.18
C CYS A 331 18.68 20.25 -1.19
N ASP A 332 19.53 20.76 -0.31
CA ASP A 332 19.95 22.16 -0.27
C ASP A 332 21.29 22.30 -1.03
N ARG A 333 21.24 22.88 -2.24
CA ARG A 333 22.38 22.93 -3.16
C ARG A 333 23.21 24.21 -2.99
N GLN A 334 24.54 24.07 -3.03
CA GLN A 334 25.48 25.18 -3.11
C GLN A 334 25.93 25.38 -4.56
N GLY A 335 25.15 26.15 -5.32
CA GLY A 335 25.41 26.45 -6.73
C GLY A 335 24.16 26.30 -7.60
N SER A 336 24.29 26.64 -8.88
CA SER A 336 23.16 26.65 -9.82
C SER A 336 22.86 25.30 -10.47
N LYS A 337 23.85 24.40 -10.58
CA LYS A 337 23.67 23.08 -11.19
C LYS A 337 22.88 22.13 -10.29
N ALA A 338 22.17 21.16 -10.89
CA ALA A 338 21.38 20.16 -10.17
C ALA A 338 22.12 18.81 -10.10
N PRO A 339 21.97 18.05 -9.00
CA PRO A 339 22.32 16.64 -8.95
C PRO A 339 21.55 15.85 -10.02
N ARG A 340 22.23 14.89 -10.62
CA ARG A 340 21.61 13.85 -11.44
C ARG A 340 21.15 12.75 -10.49
N VAL A 341 19.85 12.50 -10.46
CA VAL A 341 19.23 11.47 -9.62
C VAL A 341 18.56 10.46 -10.53
N GLU A 342 18.93 9.20 -10.38
CA GLU A 342 18.39 8.08 -11.13
C GLU A 342 17.76 7.11 -10.15
N PHE A 343 16.43 7.03 -10.17
CA PHE A 343 15.71 5.98 -9.45
C PHE A 343 15.66 4.72 -10.29
N ILE A 344 15.95 3.60 -9.64
CA ILE A 344 16.02 2.29 -10.28
C ILE A 344 14.82 1.48 -9.80
N ARG A 345 14.13 0.87 -10.75
CA ARG A 345 13.10 -0.14 -10.52
C ARG A 345 12.94 -0.94 -11.80
N LYS A 346 13.66 -2.05 -11.88
CA LYS A 346 13.69 -2.89 -13.09
C LYS A 346 13.90 -4.36 -12.72
N PRO A 347 13.41 -5.29 -13.56
CA PRO A 347 13.79 -6.69 -13.44
C PRO A 347 15.31 -6.87 -13.54
N VAL A 348 15.83 -7.91 -12.87
CA VAL A 348 17.25 -8.33 -12.94
C VAL A 348 17.42 -9.44 -13.96
#